data_AF-A0A8J3N333-F1
#
_entry.id   AF-A0A8J3N333-F1
#
_cell.length_a   1.000
_cell.length_b   1.000
_cell.length_c   1.000
_cell.angle_alpha   90.00
_cell.angle_beta   90.00
_cell.angle_gamma   90.00
#
_symmetry.space_group_name_H-M   'P 1'
#
loop_
_entity.id
_entity.type
_entity.pdbx_description
1 polymer ?
#
loop_
_entity_poly.entity_id
_entity_poly.type
_entity_poly.pdbx_seq_one_letter_code
_entity_poly.pdbx_strand_id
1 'polypeptide(L)'
;MKEDSATKHFFIPHALSRQVPGTRIIYITPLHIHPISEEEKRTLAWITTQLGEKAWKNAIIIFIHERRTRRVWNLAAMLKRRSDILRLAIAAHVGWDIASSIVTIIVNAPENPLTDSQLWLKQYSPFASTYHLIESGTREMIPLTVTPSQPPCPSEQTQSTPLLPPHYFITFIYFYLSCALIGTFGMFITGISGYLITFILTLLLWMLLTILRMLR
;
A
#
# COMPACT_ATOMS: atom_id res chain seq x y z
N MET A 1 1.34 -18.57 -30.76
CA MET A 1 1.00 -18.60 -29.32
C MET A 1 1.94 -17.62 -28.63
N LYS A 2 1.49 -16.38 -28.47
CA LYS A 2 2.27 -15.33 -27.80
C LYS A 2 1.88 -15.41 -26.34
N GLU A 3 2.82 -15.85 -25.51
CA GLU A 3 2.70 -15.84 -24.07
C GLU A 3 2.73 -14.38 -23.64
N ASP A 4 1.53 -13.82 -23.42
CA ASP A 4 1.39 -12.45 -22.92
C ASP A 4 2.11 -12.36 -21.58
N SER A 5 3.20 -11.60 -21.62
CA SER A 5 3.94 -11.06 -20.49
C SER A 5 2.95 -10.48 -19.50
N ALA A 6 2.50 -11.33 -18.58
CA ALA A 6 1.66 -10.97 -17.47
C ALA A 6 2.46 -9.96 -16.65
N THR A 7 2.16 -8.69 -16.90
CA THR A 7 2.70 -7.49 -16.29
C THR A 7 2.89 -7.78 -14.81
N LYS A 8 4.14 -8.09 -14.45
CA LYS A 8 4.60 -8.22 -13.08
C LYS A 8 4.56 -6.79 -12.53
N HIS A 9 3.37 -6.33 -12.17
CA HIS A 9 3.16 -5.09 -11.45
C HIS A 9 3.71 -5.30 -10.04
N PHE A 10 5.04 -5.31 -9.95
CA PHE A 10 5.71 -4.97 -8.72
C PHE A 10 5.47 -3.47 -8.55
N PHE A 11 4.51 -3.12 -7.71
CA PHE A 11 4.47 -1.78 -7.17
C PHE A 11 5.78 -1.64 -6.38
N ILE A 12 6.80 -1.01 -6.98
CA ILE A 12 7.96 -0.55 -6.24
C ILE A 12 7.39 0.48 -5.28
N PRO A 13 7.27 0.15 -3.98
CA PRO A 13 6.63 1.09 -3.10
C PRO A 13 7.64 2.23 -2.94
N HIS A 14 7.17 3.47 -3.09
CA HIS A 14 7.87 4.68 -2.62
C HIS A 14 8.37 4.55 -1.16
N ALA A 15 7.89 3.55 -0.43
CA ALA A 15 8.37 3.18 0.88
C ALA A 15 9.84 2.71 0.90
N LEU A 16 10.40 2.11 -0.18
CA LEU A 16 11.81 1.72 -0.22
C LEU A 16 12.75 2.92 -0.39
N SER A 17 12.31 3.96 -1.12
CA SER A 17 13.11 5.17 -1.35
C SER A 17 13.17 6.10 -0.15
N ARG A 18 12.31 5.91 0.86
CA ARG A 18 12.38 6.62 2.15
C ARG A 18 13.32 5.97 3.18
N GLN A 19 14.04 4.92 2.80
CA GLN A 19 14.78 4.10 3.77
C GLN A 19 16.21 4.62 4.01
N VAL A 20 16.65 4.57 5.28
CA VAL A 20 17.98 4.99 5.73
C VAL A 20 18.88 3.75 5.91
N PRO A 21 20.17 3.77 5.52
CA PRO A 21 21.08 2.63 5.69
C PRO A 21 21.02 2.01 7.10
N GLY A 22 20.95 0.68 7.18
CA GLY A 22 20.94 -0.03 8.46
C GLY A 22 20.35 -1.44 8.38
N THR A 23 20.32 -2.10 9.54
CA THR A 23 19.73 -3.44 9.71
C THR A 23 18.20 -3.36 9.76
N ARG A 24 17.50 -4.16 8.94
CA ARG A 24 16.03 -4.14 8.85
C ARG A 24 15.41 -5.52 8.94
N ILE A 25 14.21 -5.59 9.52
CA ILE A 25 13.40 -6.81 9.54
C ILE A 25 12.55 -6.87 8.27
N ILE A 26 12.59 -8.02 7.61
CA ILE A 26 11.65 -8.37 6.54
C ILE A 26 10.85 -9.57 7.02
N TYR A 27 9.59 -9.33 7.36
CA TYR A 27 8.67 -10.37 7.77
C TYR A 27 7.85 -10.84 6.57
N ILE A 28 8.01 -12.10 6.19
CA ILE A 28 7.38 -12.68 5.00
C ILE A 28 6.21 -13.54 5.45
N THR A 29 5.02 -13.31 4.92
CA THR A 29 3.80 -14.01 5.34
C THR A 29 2.87 -14.27 4.15
N PRO A 30 2.11 -15.37 4.13
CA PRO A 30 1.07 -15.57 3.13
C PRO A 30 -0.04 -14.51 3.25
N LEU A 31 -0.63 -14.16 2.11
CA LEU A 31 -1.79 -13.27 2.04
C LEU A 31 -3.09 -14.06 2.06
N HIS A 32 -3.77 -14.06 3.21
CA HIS A 32 -5.08 -14.69 3.38
C HIS A 32 -5.97 -13.95 4.39
N ILE A 33 -7.27 -14.25 4.39
CA ILE A 33 -8.26 -13.60 5.29
C ILE A 33 -8.24 -14.18 6.72
N HIS A 34 -7.55 -15.30 6.94
CA HIS A 34 -7.60 -16.00 8.22
C HIS A 34 -7.00 -15.17 9.37
N PRO A 35 -7.40 -15.44 10.62
CA PRO A 35 -6.79 -14.83 11.81
C PRO A 35 -5.29 -15.07 11.86
N ILE A 36 -4.59 -14.34 12.75
CA ILE A 36 -3.19 -14.62 13.03
C ILE A 36 -3.07 -15.97 13.75
N SER A 37 -2.22 -16.87 13.24
CA SER A 37 -2.01 -18.18 13.86
C SER A 37 -1.18 -18.08 15.14
N GLU A 38 -1.19 -19.13 15.96
CA GLU A 38 -0.35 -19.17 17.17
C GLU A 38 1.15 -19.20 16.82
N GLU A 39 1.52 -19.86 15.73
CA GLU A 39 2.88 -19.86 15.20
C GLU A 39 3.31 -18.45 14.79
N GLU A 40 2.43 -17.70 14.15
CA GLU A 40 2.66 -16.30 13.78
C GLU A 40 2.87 -15.43 15.00
N LYS A 41 1.97 -15.50 15.99
CA LYS A 41 2.12 -14.76 17.25
C LYS A 41 3.45 -15.07 17.94
N ARG A 42 3.80 -16.36 18.03
CA ARG A 42 5.08 -16.81 18.60
C ARG A 42 6.28 -16.28 17.83
N THR A 43 6.17 -16.19 16.51
CA THR A 43 7.22 -15.64 15.65
C THR A 43 7.38 -14.14 15.89
N LEU A 44 6.29 -13.36 15.92
CA LEU A 44 6.35 -11.92 16.20
C LEU A 44 6.92 -11.61 17.59
N ALA A 45 6.53 -12.39 18.61
CA ALA A 45 7.08 -12.27 19.95
C ALA A 45 8.58 -12.59 19.97
N TRP A 46 8.99 -13.66 19.28
CA TRP A 46 10.40 -14.06 19.16
C TRP A 46 11.24 -12.97 18.48
N ILE A 47 10.77 -12.40 17.36
CA ILE A 47 11.44 -11.29 16.65
C ILE A 47 11.68 -10.13 17.61
N THR A 48 10.64 -9.72 18.35
CA THR A 48 10.74 -8.60 19.29
C THR A 48 11.71 -8.89 20.43
N THR A 49 11.75 -10.13 20.90
CA THR A 49 12.65 -10.57 21.98
C THR A 49 14.11 -10.56 21.53
N GLN A 50 14.39 -11.00 20.29
CA GLN A 50 15.75 -11.13 19.78
C GLN A 50 16.33 -9.82 19.23
N LEU A 51 15.52 -9.02 18.54
CA LEU A 51 15.98 -7.81 17.84
C LEU A 51 15.60 -6.51 18.56
N GLY A 52 14.74 -6.60 19.58
CA GLY A 52 14.22 -5.46 20.32
C GLY A 52 13.12 -4.71 19.56
N GLU A 53 12.36 -3.90 20.32
CA GLU A 53 11.20 -3.16 19.81
C GLU A 53 11.58 -2.17 18.69
N LYS A 54 12.76 -1.54 18.80
CA LYS A 54 13.22 -0.53 17.84
C LYS A 54 13.47 -1.09 16.43
N ALA A 55 13.73 -2.39 16.31
CA ALA A 55 13.95 -3.02 15.01
C ALA A 55 12.70 -2.97 14.11
N TRP A 56 11.50 -2.87 14.71
CA TRP A 56 10.24 -2.74 13.99
C TRP A 56 10.02 -1.38 13.32
N LYS A 57 10.73 -0.33 13.74
CA LYS A 57 10.58 1.02 13.15
C LYS A 57 10.88 1.08 11.66
N ASN A 58 11.76 0.20 11.19
CA ASN A 58 12.16 0.10 9.78
C ASN A 58 11.76 -1.25 9.17
N ALA A 59 10.81 -1.97 9.80
CA ALA A 59 10.37 -3.27 9.32
C ALA A 59 9.50 -3.15 8.07
N ILE A 60 9.56 -4.20 7.26
CA ILE A 60 8.73 -4.39 6.07
C ILE A 60 8.01 -5.72 6.21
N ILE A 61 6.70 -5.72 5.95
CA ILE A 61 5.91 -6.94 5.84
C ILE A 61 5.72 -7.24 4.35
N ILE A 62 6.16 -8.41 3.92
CA ILE A 62 5.97 -8.92 2.57
C ILE A 62 4.84 -9.94 2.58
N PHE A 63 3.76 -9.63 1.87
CA PHE A 63 2.66 -10.54 1.64
C PHE A 63 2.88 -11.33 0.36
N ILE A 64 2.95 -12.66 0.50
CA ILE A 64 3.01 -13.57 -0.64
C ILE A 64 1.59 -13.82 -1.13
N HIS A 65 1.30 -13.45 -2.37
CA HIS A 65 0.03 -13.76 -2.99
C HIS A 65 0.13 -15.00 -3.88
N GLU A 66 -0.52 -16.09 -3.47
CA GLU A 66 -0.71 -17.24 -4.35
C GLU A 66 -1.73 -16.87 -5.45
N ARG A 67 -1.24 -16.81 -6.70
CA ARG A 67 -2.06 -16.51 -7.91
C ARG A 67 -3.25 -17.45 -8.14
N ARG A 68 -3.42 -18.51 -7.34
CA ARG A 68 -4.51 -19.49 -7.49
C ARG A 68 -5.90 -18.92 -7.26
N THR A 69 -6.03 -17.74 -6.63
CA THR A 69 -7.34 -17.14 -6.37
C THR A 69 -7.76 -16.17 -7.49
N ARG A 70 -8.62 -16.65 -8.39
CA ARG A 70 -9.18 -15.96 -9.59
C ARG A 70 -9.93 -14.64 -9.34
N ARG A 71 -9.97 -14.08 -8.12
CA ARG A 71 -10.76 -12.87 -7.79
C ARG A 71 -9.88 -11.73 -7.30
N VAL A 72 -9.31 -11.00 -8.26
CA VAL A 72 -8.53 -9.75 -8.05
C VAL A 72 -9.36 -8.68 -7.30
N TRP A 73 -10.68 -8.70 -7.46
CA TRP A 73 -11.63 -7.71 -6.91
C TRP A 73 -11.59 -7.54 -5.37
N ASN A 74 -10.97 -8.47 -4.63
CA ASN A 74 -10.83 -8.39 -3.17
C ASN A 74 -9.38 -8.28 -2.66
N LEU A 75 -8.38 -8.15 -3.54
CA LEU A 75 -6.97 -8.15 -3.13
C LEU A 75 -6.64 -6.99 -2.19
N ALA A 76 -7.07 -5.77 -2.54
CA ALA A 76 -6.82 -4.58 -1.72
C ALA A 76 -7.51 -4.67 -0.35
N ALA A 77 -8.75 -5.16 -0.31
CA ALA A 77 -9.49 -5.36 0.94
C ALA A 77 -8.83 -6.44 1.81
N MET A 78 -8.38 -7.54 1.20
CA MET A 78 -7.66 -8.62 1.88
C MET A 78 -6.32 -8.14 2.43
N LEU A 79 -5.54 -7.42 1.62
CA LEU A 79 -4.28 -6.80 2.04
C LEU A 79 -4.50 -5.87 3.22
N LYS A 80 -5.47 -4.95 3.11
CA LYS A 80 -5.78 -4.01 4.19
C LYS A 80 -6.12 -4.75 5.47
N ARG A 81 -7.10 -5.66 5.41
CA ARG A 81 -7.56 -6.41 6.58
C ARG A 81 -6.44 -7.24 7.21
N ARG A 82 -5.63 -7.92 6.39
CA ARG A 82 -4.51 -8.74 6.88
C ARG A 82 -3.39 -7.89 7.46
N SER A 83 -3.09 -6.75 6.84
CA SER A 83 -2.14 -5.77 7.37
C SER A 83 -2.59 -5.23 8.72
N ASP A 84 -3.87 -4.89 8.88
CA ASP A 84 -4.42 -4.37 10.14
C ASP A 84 -4.32 -5.41 11.26
N ILE A 85 -4.62 -6.69 10.96
CA ILE A 85 -4.48 -7.80 11.92
C ILE A 85 -3.03 -7.97 12.37
N LEU A 86 -2.07 -7.97 11.44
CA LEU A 86 -0.66 -8.13 11.78
C LEU A 86 -0.12 -6.92 12.55
N ARG A 87 -0.48 -5.70 12.14
CA ARG A 87 -0.10 -4.49 12.88
C ARG A 87 -0.67 -4.50 14.30
N LEU A 88 -1.90 -4.96 14.50
CA LEU A 88 -2.47 -5.10 15.84
C LEU A 88 -1.69 -6.11 16.69
N ALA A 89 -1.32 -7.25 16.11
CA ALA A 89 -0.51 -8.25 16.81
C ALA A 89 0.89 -7.74 17.15
N ILE A 90 1.54 -7.02 16.23
CA ILE A 90 2.83 -6.38 16.47
C ILE A 90 2.71 -5.29 17.54
N ALA A 91 1.64 -4.48 17.49
CA ALA A 91 1.41 -3.41 18.46
C ALA A 91 1.28 -3.91 19.91
N ALA A 92 0.83 -5.14 20.11
CA ALA A 92 0.80 -5.78 21.43
C ALA A 92 2.22 -5.95 22.03
N HIS A 93 3.26 -5.93 21.20
CA HIS A 93 4.65 -6.08 21.63
C HIS A 93 5.46 -4.79 21.60
N VAL A 94 5.12 -3.83 20.73
CA VAL A 94 5.97 -2.63 20.49
C VAL A 94 5.22 -1.29 20.53
N GLY A 95 3.91 -1.30 20.78
CA GLY A 95 3.08 -0.10 20.69
C GLY A 95 2.56 0.20 19.28
N TRP A 96 1.44 0.93 19.22
CA TRP A 96 0.74 1.24 17.98
C TRP A 96 1.47 2.29 17.12
N ASP A 97 2.23 3.19 17.73
CA ASP A 97 3.03 4.22 17.05
C ASP A 97 4.07 3.58 16.12
N ILE A 98 4.74 2.53 16.59
CA ILE A 98 5.69 1.77 15.77
C ILE A 98 4.94 0.90 14.76
N ALA A 99 3.97 0.11 15.21
CA ALA A 99 3.29 -0.87 14.35
C ALA A 99 2.54 -0.23 13.17
N SER A 100 1.91 0.93 13.38
CA SER A 100 1.17 1.65 12.34
C SER A 100 2.07 2.18 11.20
N SER A 101 3.34 2.44 11.50
CA SER A 101 4.33 2.92 10.52
C SER A 101 4.91 1.81 9.61
N ILE A 102 4.66 0.54 9.95
CA ILE A 102 5.22 -0.60 9.23
C ILE A 102 4.68 -0.65 7.80
N VAL A 103 5.62 -0.71 6.86
CA VAL A 103 5.34 -0.79 5.43
C VAL A 103 4.92 -2.20 5.06
N THR A 104 3.86 -2.31 4.27
CA THR A 104 3.35 -3.59 3.76
C THR A 104 3.43 -3.62 2.24
N ILE A 105 3.97 -4.70 1.68
CA ILE A 105 4.10 -4.90 0.23
C ILE A 105 3.52 -6.25 -0.17
N ILE A 106 3.09 -6.38 -1.43
CA ILE A 106 2.68 -7.67 -2.00
C ILE A 106 3.72 -8.12 -3.02
N VAL A 107 4.12 -9.38 -2.92
CA VAL A 107 4.98 -10.06 -3.90
C VAL A 107 4.23 -11.26 -4.45
N ASN A 108 4.24 -11.38 -5.78
CA ASN A 108 3.76 -12.58 -6.46
C ASN A 108 4.91 -13.60 -6.52
N ALA A 109 4.99 -14.48 -5.53
CA ALA A 109 6.02 -15.51 -5.43
C ALA A 109 5.38 -16.91 -5.40
N PRO A 110 5.18 -17.56 -6.56
CA PRO A 110 4.44 -18.81 -6.65
C PRO A 110 5.22 -20.05 -6.23
N GLU A 111 6.55 -19.99 -6.13
CA GLU A 111 7.40 -21.18 -5.91
C GLU A 111 8.16 -21.12 -4.58
N ASN A 112 9.02 -20.11 -4.39
CA ASN A 112 9.80 -19.97 -3.17
C ASN A 112 9.79 -18.50 -2.70
N PRO A 113 8.97 -18.17 -1.68
CA PRO A 113 8.77 -16.79 -1.29
C PRO A 113 10.02 -16.12 -0.72
N LEU A 114 10.88 -16.89 -0.07
CA LEU A 114 12.12 -16.42 0.48
C LEU A 114 13.09 -16.05 -0.63
N THR A 115 13.34 -16.97 -1.58
CA THR A 115 14.23 -16.73 -2.73
C THR A 115 13.74 -15.58 -3.59
N ASP A 116 12.44 -15.51 -3.87
CA ASP A 116 11.85 -14.43 -4.66
C ASP A 116 11.96 -13.08 -3.95
N SER A 117 11.77 -13.05 -2.63
CA SER A 117 11.97 -11.84 -1.83
C SER A 117 13.43 -11.39 -1.84
N GLN A 118 14.40 -12.31 -1.78
CA GLN A 118 15.82 -11.99 -1.90
C GLN A 118 16.17 -11.40 -3.28
N LEU A 119 15.68 -12.01 -4.36
CA LEU A 119 15.88 -11.50 -5.72
C LEU A 119 15.28 -10.11 -5.90
N TRP A 120 14.05 -9.93 -5.41
CA TRP A 120 13.38 -8.64 -5.42
C TRP A 120 14.17 -7.57 -4.65
N LEU A 121 14.67 -7.88 -3.45
CA LEU A 121 15.49 -6.95 -2.66
C LEU A 121 16.79 -6.59 -3.38
N LYS A 122 17.47 -7.57 -4.00
CA LYS A 122 18.70 -7.31 -4.77
C LYS A 122 18.45 -6.42 -5.99
N GLN A 123 17.28 -6.56 -6.62
CA GLN A 123 16.92 -5.80 -7.81
C GLN A 123 16.48 -4.36 -7.49
N TYR A 124 15.75 -4.17 -6.39
CA TYR A 124 15.05 -2.91 -6.12
C TYR A 124 15.54 -2.16 -4.88
N SER A 125 16.44 -2.73 -4.07
CA SER A 125 17.00 -1.99 -2.93
C SER A 125 17.92 -0.87 -3.46
N PRO A 126 17.59 0.40 -3.19
CA PRO A 126 18.42 1.51 -3.65
C PRO A 126 19.68 1.70 -2.79
N PHE A 127 19.79 1.01 -1.64
CA PHE A 127 20.84 1.25 -0.66
C PHE A 127 21.51 -0.04 -0.20
N ALA A 128 22.76 0.09 0.23
CA ALA A 128 23.44 -0.94 0.99
C ALA A 128 22.70 -1.15 2.31
N SER A 129 22.19 -2.35 2.55
CA SER A 129 21.44 -2.66 3.77
C SER A 129 21.53 -4.15 4.08
N THR A 130 21.54 -4.47 5.38
CA THR A 130 21.44 -5.83 5.87
C THR A 130 20.00 -6.09 6.26
N TYR A 131 19.38 -7.05 5.60
CA TYR A 131 18.01 -7.46 5.88
C TYR A 131 18.01 -8.78 6.64
N HIS A 132 17.23 -8.87 7.70
CA HIS A 132 16.89 -10.12 8.36
C HIS A 132 15.56 -10.61 7.80
N LEU A 133 15.62 -11.60 6.92
CA LEU A 133 14.43 -12.22 6.35
C LEU A 133 13.94 -13.27 7.33
N ILE A 134 12.66 -13.19 7.68
CA ILE A 134 12.01 -14.08 8.66
C ILE A 134 10.66 -14.49 8.06
N GLU A 135 10.49 -15.78 7.81
CA GLU A 135 9.25 -16.33 7.28
C GLU A 135 8.26 -16.63 8.40
N SER A 136 6.99 -16.33 8.15
CA SER A 136 5.87 -16.58 9.06
C SER A 136 5.82 -18.04 9.50
N GLY A 137 5.72 -18.26 10.81
CA GLY A 137 5.71 -19.60 11.41
C GLY A 137 7.09 -20.26 11.52
N THR A 138 8.12 -19.68 10.91
CA THR A 138 9.51 -20.09 11.09
C THR A 138 10.20 -19.16 12.09
N ARG A 139 11.14 -19.69 12.87
CA ARG A 139 12.05 -18.89 13.71
C ARG A 139 13.43 -18.80 13.08
N GLU A 140 13.48 -18.96 11.76
CA GLU A 140 14.71 -18.88 11.00
C GLU A 140 14.92 -17.43 10.58
N MET A 141 16.14 -16.94 10.83
CA MET A 141 16.55 -15.60 10.45
C MET A 141 17.66 -15.72 9.43
N ILE A 142 17.39 -15.23 8.22
CA ILE A 142 18.34 -15.29 7.12
C ILE A 142 18.88 -13.89 6.88
N PRO A 143 20.16 -13.63 7.22
CA PRO A 143 20.79 -12.35 6.93
C PRO A 143 21.06 -12.24 5.43
N LEU A 144 20.55 -11.19 4.82
CA LEU A 144 20.81 -10.82 3.43
C LEU A 144 21.48 -9.45 3.40
N THR A 145 22.76 -9.43 3.07
CA THR A 145 23.46 -8.19 2.76
C THR A 145 23.26 -7.87 1.29
N VAL A 146 22.55 -6.77 1.01
CA VAL A 146 22.41 -6.25 -0.34
C VAL A 146 23.43 -5.14 -0.52
N THR A 147 24.39 -5.35 -1.40
CA THR A 147 25.23 -4.28 -1.95
C THR A 147 24.43 -3.64 -3.08
N PRO A 148 24.34 -2.31 -3.15
CA PRO A 148 23.64 -1.65 -4.25
C PRO A 148 24.27 -2.13 -5.56
N SER A 149 23.45 -2.74 -6.41
CA SER A 149 23.83 -2.92 -7.79
C SER A 149 24.04 -1.50 -8.34
N GLN A 150 25.22 -1.28 -8.92
CA GLN A 150 25.57 -0.04 -9.59
C GLN A 150 24.35 0.40 -10.43
N PRO A 151 23.85 1.64 -10.27
CA PRO A 151 22.59 2.03 -10.86
C PRO A 151 22.61 1.65 -12.34
N PRO A 152 21.59 0.93 -12.85
CA PRO A 152 21.52 0.68 -14.27
C PRO A 152 21.67 2.04 -14.96
N CYS A 153 22.67 2.12 -15.84
CA CYS A 153 22.93 3.28 -16.68
C CYS A 153 21.58 3.78 -17.21
N PRO A 154 21.31 5.10 -17.24
CA PRO A 154 19.97 5.62 -17.48
C PRO A 154 19.55 5.40 -18.95
N SER A 155 19.21 4.18 -19.32
CA SER A 155 18.45 3.88 -20.52
C SER A 155 16.98 4.04 -20.15
N GLU A 156 16.42 5.17 -20.60
CA GLU A 156 15.01 5.55 -20.51
C GLU A 156 14.42 5.52 -19.10
N GLN A 157 14.67 6.61 -18.36
CA GLN A 157 13.68 7.11 -17.43
C GLN A 157 12.34 7.24 -18.17
N THR A 158 11.44 6.29 -17.95
CA THR A 158 10.01 6.54 -18.13
C THR A 158 9.72 7.74 -17.27
N GLN A 159 9.57 8.91 -17.90
CA GLN A 159 9.13 10.14 -17.25
C GLN A 159 7.99 9.74 -16.34
N SER A 160 8.18 9.89 -15.03
CA SER A 160 7.09 9.81 -14.08
C SER A 160 6.16 10.95 -14.44
N THR A 161 5.19 10.66 -15.29
CA THR A 161 4.06 11.52 -15.56
C THR A 161 3.57 11.95 -14.19
N PRO A 162 3.51 13.26 -13.89
CA PRO A 162 2.97 13.70 -12.61
C PRO A 162 1.64 13.00 -12.45
N LEU A 163 1.48 12.28 -11.33
CA LEU A 163 0.26 11.56 -10.99
C LEU A 163 -0.83 12.62 -10.90
N LEU A 164 -1.47 12.93 -12.04
CA LEU A 164 -2.62 13.80 -12.06
C LEU A 164 -3.62 13.13 -11.12
N PRO A 165 -4.16 13.88 -10.15
CA PRO A 165 -5.17 13.33 -9.27
C PRO A 165 -6.24 12.70 -10.16
N PRO A 166 -6.72 11.49 -9.83
CA PRO A 166 -7.68 10.77 -10.67
C PRO A 166 -8.79 11.74 -11.04
N HIS A 167 -9.19 11.78 -12.32
CA HIS A 167 -10.10 12.82 -12.85
C HIS A 167 -11.38 13.03 -11.99
N TYR A 168 -11.81 12.00 -11.27
CA TYR A 168 -12.88 12.06 -10.28
C TYR A 168 -12.62 13.04 -9.12
N PHE A 169 -11.39 13.13 -8.61
CA PHE A 169 -11.01 14.02 -7.51
C PHE A 169 -11.08 15.50 -7.93
N ILE A 170 -10.61 15.81 -9.14
CA ILE A 170 -10.72 17.15 -9.74
C ILE A 170 -12.20 17.53 -9.89
N THR A 171 -13.02 16.60 -10.38
CA THR A 171 -14.47 16.81 -10.57
C THR A 171 -15.18 17.07 -9.23
N PHE A 172 -14.79 16.36 -8.17
CA PHE A 172 -15.35 16.53 -6.83
C PHE A 172 -14.98 17.89 -6.20
N ILE A 173 -13.75 18.36 -6.41
CA ILE A 173 -13.31 19.70 -5.96
C ILE A 173 -14.13 20.79 -6.63
N TYR A 174 -14.32 20.71 -7.96
CA TYR A 174 -15.15 21.69 -8.69
C TYR A 174 -16.61 21.65 -8.25
N PHE A 175 -17.16 20.47 -8.00
CA PHE A 175 -18.50 20.32 -7.42
C PHE A 175 -18.61 21.08 -6.10
N TYR A 176 -17.70 20.82 -5.17
CA TYR A 176 -17.73 21.42 -3.84
C TYR A 176 -17.58 22.95 -3.88
N LEU A 177 -16.65 23.46 -4.69
CA LEU A 177 -16.44 24.90 -4.89
C LEU A 177 -17.69 25.57 -5.49
N SER A 178 -18.33 24.93 -6.49
CA SER A 178 -19.56 25.45 -7.08
C SER A 178 -20.72 25.49 -6.08
N CYS A 179 -20.90 24.43 -5.29
CA CYS A 179 -21.92 24.36 -4.25
C CYS A 179 -21.73 25.42 -3.16
N ALA A 180 -20.48 25.65 -2.72
CA ALA A 180 -20.18 26.64 -1.69
C ALA A 180 -20.47 28.08 -2.18
N LEU A 181 -20.06 28.42 -3.41
CA LEU A 181 -20.26 29.76 -3.96
C LEU A 181 -21.73 30.04 -4.27
N ILE A 182 -22.44 29.11 -4.90
CA ILE A 182 -23.86 29.31 -5.24
C ILE A 182 -24.72 29.26 -3.98
N GLY A 183 -24.40 28.38 -3.02
CA GLY A 183 -25.09 28.29 -1.74
C GLY A 183 -24.98 29.57 -0.91
N THR A 184 -23.77 30.14 -0.80
CA THR A 184 -23.56 31.42 -0.08
C THR A 184 -24.31 32.58 -0.74
N PHE A 185 -24.36 32.62 -2.07
CA PHE A 185 -25.17 33.61 -2.79
C PHE A 185 -26.68 33.42 -2.55
N GLY A 186 -27.18 32.19 -2.58
CA GLY A 186 -28.56 31.87 -2.23
C GLY A 186 -28.92 32.27 -0.81
N MET A 187 -28.00 32.04 0.14
CA MET A 187 -28.14 32.45 1.54
C MET A 187 -28.26 33.97 1.69
N PHE A 188 -27.55 34.74 0.88
CA PHE A 188 -27.57 36.22 0.93
C PHE A 188 -28.90 36.81 0.45
N ILE A 189 -29.57 36.19 -0.53
CA ILE A 189 -30.80 36.75 -1.12
C ILE A 189 -32.04 36.40 -0.28
N THR A 190 -32.20 35.12 0.09
CA THR A 190 -33.44 34.64 0.71
C THR A 190 -33.20 33.83 1.99
N GLY A 191 -32.02 33.99 2.60
CA GLY A 191 -31.67 33.29 3.83
C GLY A 191 -31.54 31.78 3.64
N ILE A 192 -31.87 31.03 4.69
CA ILE A 192 -31.69 29.56 4.72
C ILE A 192 -32.49 28.85 3.62
N SER A 193 -33.69 29.35 3.28
CA SER A 193 -34.49 28.84 2.16
C SER A 193 -33.76 28.94 0.82
N GLY A 194 -33.04 30.04 0.59
CA GLY A 194 -32.26 30.23 -0.64
C GLY A 194 -31.09 29.29 -0.76
N TYR A 195 -30.40 29.03 0.35
CA TYR A 195 -29.34 28.03 0.42
C TYR A 195 -29.85 26.64 0.03
N LEU A 196 -31.00 26.21 0.56
CA LEU A 196 -31.58 24.90 0.24
C LEU A 196 -31.97 24.79 -1.24
N ILE A 197 -32.63 25.81 -1.80
CA ILE A 197 -33.06 25.81 -3.21
C ILE A 197 -31.85 25.77 -4.14
N THR A 198 -30.85 26.61 -3.90
CA THR A 198 -29.61 26.66 -4.71
C THR A 198 -28.81 25.36 -4.61
N PHE A 199 -28.76 24.74 -3.43
CA PHE A 199 -28.11 23.43 -3.24
C PHE A 199 -28.78 22.32 -4.07
N ILE A 200 -30.12 22.24 -4.03
CA ILE A 200 -30.89 21.26 -4.81
C ILE A 200 -30.68 21.46 -6.32
N LEU A 201 -30.76 22.70 -6.80
CA LEU A 201 -30.53 23.02 -8.22
C LEU A 201 -29.11 22.65 -8.67
N THR A 202 -28.12 22.90 -7.82
CA THR A 202 -26.71 22.56 -8.11
C THR A 202 -26.52 21.03 -8.18
N LEU A 203 -27.15 20.27 -7.27
CA LEU A 203 -27.15 18.80 -7.31
C LEU A 203 -27.77 18.25 -8.61
N LEU A 204 -28.93 18.79 -9.00
CA LEU A 204 -29.62 18.36 -10.22
C LEU A 204 -28.80 18.65 -11.49
N LEU A 205 -28.17 19.82 -11.56
CA LEU A 205 -27.29 20.19 -12.66
C LEU A 205 -26.11 19.21 -12.79
N TRP A 206 -25.45 18.87 -11.68
CA TRP A 206 -24.33 17.95 -11.68
C TRP A 206 -24.72 16.51 -12.00
N MET A 207 -25.90 16.07 -11.55
CA MET A 207 -26.46 14.78 -11.94
C MET A 207 -26.69 14.74 -13.47
N LEU A 208 -27.26 15.78 -14.06
CA LEU A 208 -27.47 15.89 -15.51
C LEU A 208 -26.16 15.87 -16.29
N LEU A 209 -25.15 16.64 -15.85
CA LEU A 209 -23.82 16.66 -16.47
C LEU A 209 -23.15 15.29 -16.43
N THR A 210 -23.34 14.55 -15.33
CA THR A 210 -22.79 13.19 -15.18
C THR A 210 -23.48 12.21 -16.15
N ILE A 211 -24.80 12.30 -16.30
CA ILE A 211 -25.57 11.49 -17.26
C ILE A 211 -25.14 11.79 -18.70
N LEU A 212 -25.03 13.08 -19.07
CA LEU A 212 -24.57 13.51 -20.40
C LEU A 212 -23.16 12.99 -20.72
N ARG A 213 -22.28 12.94 -19.71
CA ARG A 213 -20.92 12.42 -19.86
C ARG A 213 -20.88 10.90 -20.03
N MET A 214 -21.86 10.16 -19.49
CA MET A 214 -21.98 8.71 -19.71
C MET A 214 -22.55 8.36 -21.09
N LEU A 215 -23.33 9.26 -21.69
CA LEU A 215 -23.93 9.09 -23.02
C LEU A 215 -22.98 9.40 -24.18
N ARG A 216 -21.81 9.99 -23.92
CA ARG A 216 -20.83 10.42 -24.92
C ARG A 216 -19.61 9.51 -24.90
#